data_AF-A0A1F6I2V8-F1
#
_entry.id   AF-A0A1F6I2V8-F1
#
_cell.length_a   1.000
_cell.length_b   1.000
_cell.length_c   1.000
_cell.angle_alpha   90.00
_cell.angle_beta   90.00
_cell.angle_gamma   90.00
#
_symmetry.space_group_name_H-M   'P 1'
#
loop_
_entity.id
_entity.type
_entity.pdbx_description
1 polymer ?
#
loop_
_entity_poly.entity_id
_entity_poly.type
_entity_poly.pdbx_seq_one_letter_code
_entity_poly.pdbx_strand_id
1 'polypeptide(L)'
;MDFLKDKKILIGAAVLILVIIGGAVFLLNSKKSTQTTDTVEEEQILTLSAEEIGLTLSMAEDGKDVTMRVDNAEDITSIEYELSYNSEGDIPRGAIGTVEVKGRLIEKKITLGTCSDVCHYDENVTDVKIILKVTKTDGKIYQVEKALEQ
;
A
#
# COMPACT_ATOMS: atom_id res chain seq x y z
N MET A 1 -54.11 14.46 50.69
CA MET A 1 -52.80 14.79 50.09
C MET A 1 -52.16 15.84 51.00
N ASP A 2 -51.51 15.41 52.09
CA ASP A 2 -50.94 16.32 53.11
C ASP A 2 -49.39 16.37 53.07
N PHE A 3 -48.76 15.70 52.11
CA PHE A 3 -47.30 15.63 51.98
C PHE A 3 -46.64 16.90 51.42
N LEU A 4 -47.42 17.92 51.03
CA LEU A 4 -46.95 19.14 50.34
C LEU A 4 -46.81 20.39 51.26
N LYS A 5 -47.07 20.27 52.58
CA LYS A 5 -47.00 21.42 53.51
C LYS A 5 -45.72 21.48 54.36
N ASP A 6 -44.96 20.39 54.46
CA ASP A 6 -43.72 20.38 55.22
C ASP A 6 -42.56 20.97 54.42
N LYS A 7 -42.06 22.12 54.88
CA LYS A 7 -40.94 22.84 54.25
C LYS A 7 -39.69 21.96 54.08
N LYS A 8 -39.49 20.96 54.97
CA LYS A 8 -38.38 20.00 54.89
C LYS A 8 -38.58 18.95 53.79
N ILE A 9 -39.81 18.51 53.53
CA ILE A 9 -40.15 17.56 52.46
C ILE A 9 -40.07 18.27 51.10
N LEU A 10 -40.53 19.52 51.01
CA LEU A 10 -40.38 20.36 49.82
C LEU A 10 -38.91 20.62 49.46
N ILE A 11 -38.05 20.89 50.46
CA ILE A 11 -36.61 21.07 50.24
C ILE A 11 -35.96 19.75 49.79
N GLY A 12 -36.30 18.63 50.42
CA GLY A 12 -35.80 17.31 50.02
C GLY A 12 -36.19 16.93 48.59
N ALA A 13 -37.44 17.17 48.20
CA ALA A 13 -37.92 16.93 46.84
C ALA A 13 -37.24 17.86 45.81
N ALA A 14 -37.04 19.14 46.15
CA ALA A 14 -36.36 20.09 45.27
C ALA A 14 -34.89 19.73 45.03
N VAL A 15 -34.18 19.28 46.07
CA VAL A 15 -32.78 18.82 45.95
C VAL A 15 -32.70 17.55 45.11
N LEU A 16 -33.63 16.60 45.30
CA LEU A 16 -33.65 15.35 44.54
C LEU A 16 -33.93 15.59 43.05
N ILE A 17 -34.82 16.53 42.72
CA ILE A 17 -35.08 16.96 41.34
C ILE A 17 -33.83 17.64 40.73
N LEU A 18 -33.14 18.51 41.48
CA LEU A 18 -31.91 19.14 41.00
C LEU A 18 -30.79 18.13 40.72
N VAL A 19 -30.66 17.08 41.54
CA VAL A 19 -29.67 16.01 41.32
C VAL A 19 -30.02 15.18 40.08
N ILE A 20 -31.30 14.87 39.85
CA ILE A 20 -31.73 14.13 38.65
C ILE A 20 -31.49 14.97 37.38
N ILE A 21 -31.81 16.26 37.41
CA ILE A 21 -31.60 17.16 36.26
C ILE A 21 -30.09 17.34 36.01
N GLY A 22 -29.30 17.57 37.07
CA GLY A 22 -27.84 17.70 36.95
C GLY A 22 -27.17 16.44 36.42
N GLY A 23 -27.59 15.26 36.90
CA GLY A 23 -27.10 13.96 36.41
C GLY A 23 -27.47 13.69 34.95
N ALA A 24 -28.69 14.03 34.54
CA ALA A 24 -29.14 13.88 33.15
C ALA A 24 -28.35 14.79 32.18
N VAL A 25 -28.09 16.05 32.57
CA VAL A 25 -27.30 16.99 31.75
C VAL A 25 -25.84 16.53 31.62
N PHE A 26 -25.25 15.98 32.68
CA PHE A 26 -23.87 15.46 32.65
C PHE A 26 -23.71 14.23 31.73
N LEU A 27 -24.70 13.33 31.71
CA LEU A 27 -24.70 12.16 30.81
C LEU A 27 -24.93 12.54 29.34
N LEU A 28 -25.76 13.55 29.07
CA LEU A 28 -26.00 14.02 27.71
C LEU A 28 -24.80 14.80 27.13
N ASN A 29 -24.03 15.48 27.98
CA ASN A 29 -22.85 16.24 27.55
C ASN A 29 -21.56 15.39 27.41
N SER A 30 -21.62 14.09 27.75
CA SER A 30 -20.51 13.15 27.60
C SER A 30 -20.47 12.44 26.24
N LYS A 31 -21.40 12.74 25.32
CA LYS A 31 -21.29 12.33 23.91
C LYS A 31 -20.67 13.45 23.08
N LYS A 32 -19.33 13.59 23.18
CA LYS A 32 -18.55 14.36 22.21
C LYS A 32 -17.44 13.50 21.65
N SER A 33 -17.45 13.41 20.31
CA SER A 33 -16.51 12.74 19.43
C SER A 33 -16.72 11.24 19.20
N THR A 34 -17.85 10.88 18.57
CA THR A 34 -17.75 9.89 17.49
C THR A 34 -16.97 10.58 16.38
N GLN A 35 -15.68 10.24 16.30
CA GLN A 35 -14.85 10.53 15.15
C GLN A 35 -15.55 9.86 13.97
N THR A 36 -16.06 10.65 13.03
CA THR A 36 -16.39 10.14 11.71
C THR A 36 -15.06 9.68 11.12
N THR A 37 -14.77 8.39 11.24
CA THR A 37 -13.78 7.75 10.38
C THR A 37 -14.37 7.85 8.99
N ASP A 38 -13.92 8.83 8.22
CA ASP A 38 -13.92 8.67 6.77
C ASP A 38 -13.17 7.36 6.54
N THR A 39 -13.92 6.31 6.20
CA THR A 39 -13.36 5.09 5.66
C THR A 39 -12.74 5.50 4.33
N VAL A 40 -11.49 5.94 4.38
CA VAL A 40 -10.57 5.73 3.27
C VAL A 40 -10.62 4.22 3.08
N GLU A 41 -11.27 3.80 1.99
CA GLU A 41 -11.15 2.45 1.49
C GLU A 41 -9.65 2.29 1.20
N GLU A 42 -8.94 1.78 2.20
CA GLU A 42 -7.52 1.48 2.11
C GLU A 42 -7.44 0.42 1.00
N GLU A 43 -6.99 0.83 -0.20
CA GLU A 43 -6.67 -0.10 -1.28
C GLU A 43 -5.73 -1.13 -0.68
N GLN A 44 -6.26 -2.29 -0.32
CA GLN A 44 -5.47 -3.39 0.19
C GLN A 44 -4.59 -3.85 -0.96
N ILE A 45 -3.33 -3.40 -0.99
CA ILE A 45 -2.33 -3.91 -1.91
C ILE A 45 -2.10 -5.37 -1.50
N LEU A 46 -2.68 -6.28 -2.28
CA LEU A 46 -2.54 -7.70 -2.06
C LEU A 46 -1.12 -8.11 -2.44
N THR A 47 -0.52 -9.05 -1.73
CA THR A 47 0.78 -9.61 -2.13
C THR A 47 0.57 -10.87 -2.95
N LEU A 48 1.44 -11.07 -3.95
CA LEU A 48 1.43 -12.23 -4.83
C LEU A 48 2.88 -12.72 -4.97
N SER A 49 3.09 -14.03 -4.95
CA SER A 49 4.43 -14.59 -5.13
C SER A 49 4.89 -14.46 -6.58
N ALA A 50 6.21 -14.39 -6.78
CA ALA A 50 6.79 -14.33 -8.12
C ALA A 50 6.44 -15.58 -8.95
N GLU A 51 6.37 -16.73 -8.29
CA GLU A 51 6.10 -18.03 -8.90
C GLU A 51 4.69 -18.12 -9.49
N GLU A 52 3.70 -17.46 -8.88
CA GLU A 52 2.32 -17.45 -9.36
C GLU A 52 2.16 -16.82 -10.75
N ILE A 53 2.92 -15.76 -11.03
CA ILE A 53 2.92 -15.10 -12.35
C ILE A 53 4.04 -15.61 -13.27
N GLY A 54 4.85 -16.56 -12.80
CA GLY A 54 6.03 -17.04 -13.53
C GLY A 54 7.07 -15.93 -13.73
N LEU A 55 7.24 -15.05 -12.76
CA LEU A 55 8.23 -13.97 -12.81
C LEU A 55 9.64 -14.54 -12.72
N THR A 56 10.44 -14.25 -13.74
CA THR A 56 11.87 -14.57 -13.80
C THR A 56 12.68 -13.31 -14.10
N LEU A 57 13.85 -13.23 -13.48
CA LEU A 57 14.87 -12.22 -13.73
C LEU A 57 16.12 -12.91 -14.24
N SER A 58 16.75 -12.33 -15.26
CA SER A 58 18.06 -12.80 -15.74
C SER A 58 18.92 -11.62 -16.16
N MET A 59 20.17 -11.61 -15.71
CA MET A 59 21.18 -10.67 -16.18
C MET A 59 21.65 -11.06 -17.58
N ALA A 60 21.81 -10.07 -18.46
CA ALA A 60 22.41 -10.28 -19.78
C ALA A 60 23.90 -10.65 -19.65
N GLU A 61 24.44 -11.39 -20.63
CA GLU A 61 25.85 -11.83 -20.61
C GLU A 61 26.85 -10.67 -20.52
N ASP A 62 26.49 -9.49 -21.04
CA ASP A 62 27.33 -8.29 -20.99
C ASP A 62 27.14 -7.46 -19.72
N GLY A 63 26.25 -7.87 -18.81
CA GLY A 63 25.97 -7.21 -17.53
C GLY A 63 25.22 -5.88 -17.64
N LYS A 64 24.77 -5.47 -18.83
CA LYS A 64 24.19 -4.13 -19.06
C LYS A 64 22.69 -4.07 -18.94
N ASP A 65 22.03 -5.22 -18.99
CA ASP A 65 20.58 -5.31 -18.95
C ASP A 65 20.13 -6.41 -17.99
N VAL A 66 18.99 -6.18 -17.35
CA VAL A 66 18.19 -7.21 -16.68
C VAL A 66 16.96 -7.47 -17.53
N THR A 67 16.71 -8.74 -17.83
CA THR A 67 15.48 -9.16 -18.50
C THR A 67 14.47 -9.59 -17.44
N MET A 68 13.35 -8.88 -17.38
CA MET A 68 12.16 -9.28 -16.64
C MET A 68 11.24 -10.07 -17.57
N ARG A 69 10.87 -11.28 -17.18
CA ARG A 69 9.93 -12.13 -17.93
C ARG A 69 8.81 -12.61 -17.03
N VAL A 70 7.57 -12.51 -17.53
CA VAL A 70 6.33 -12.95 -16.86
C VAL A 70 5.60 -13.90 -17.79
N ASP A 71 5.44 -15.16 -17.38
CA ASP A 71 4.91 -16.24 -18.22
C ASP A 71 3.39 -16.43 -18.14
N ASN A 72 2.77 -16.00 -17.04
CA ASN A 72 1.34 -16.17 -16.79
C ASN A 72 0.64 -14.80 -16.75
N ALA A 73 0.72 -14.04 -17.84
CA ALA A 73 0.18 -12.67 -17.90
C ALA A 73 -1.26 -12.58 -18.42
N GLU A 74 -1.97 -13.70 -18.59
CA GLU A 74 -3.29 -13.74 -19.25
C GLU A 74 -4.38 -12.92 -18.53
N ASP A 75 -4.27 -12.80 -17.20
CA ASP A 75 -5.20 -12.05 -16.34
C ASP A 75 -4.62 -10.69 -15.90
N ILE A 76 -3.53 -10.24 -16.52
CA ILE A 76 -2.85 -8.98 -16.21
C ILE A 76 -3.16 -7.95 -17.29
N THR A 77 -3.45 -6.71 -16.88
CA THR A 77 -3.70 -5.57 -17.77
C THR A 77 -2.49 -4.66 -17.88
N SER A 78 -1.84 -4.36 -16.75
CA SER A 78 -0.64 -3.54 -16.69
C SER A 78 0.30 -4.02 -15.59
N ILE A 79 1.58 -3.76 -15.82
CA ILE A 79 2.65 -3.98 -14.85
C ILE A 79 3.42 -2.67 -14.73
N GLU A 80 3.44 -2.09 -13.54
CA GLU A 80 4.41 -1.06 -13.17
C GLU A 80 5.57 -1.76 -12.44
N TYR A 81 6.81 -1.47 -12.82
CA TYR A 81 7.99 -2.07 -12.20
C TYR A 81 8.90 -1.01 -11.60
N GLU A 82 9.55 -1.38 -10.51
CA GLU A 82 10.67 -0.67 -9.89
C GLU A 82 11.82 -1.67 -9.71
N LEU A 83 12.89 -1.47 -10.49
CA LEU A 83 14.14 -2.19 -10.36
C LEU A 83 15.09 -1.38 -9.48
N SER A 84 15.69 -2.00 -8.49
CA SER A 84 16.76 -1.44 -7.64
C SER A 84 18.00 -2.31 -7.72
N TYR A 85 19.18 -1.69 -7.70
CA TYR A 85 20.46 -2.39 -7.69
C TYR A 85 21.56 -1.50 -7.12
N ASN A 86 22.71 -2.09 -6.80
CA ASN A 86 23.94 -1.38 -6.47
C ASN A 86 24.87 -1.40 -7.67
N SER A 87 25.53 -0.28 -7.94
CA SER A 87 26.59 -0.13 -8.95
C SER A 87 27.96 -0.03 -8.27
N GLU A 88 29.03 0.06 -9.06
CA GLU A 88 30.40 0.19 -8.59
C GLU A 88 30.53 1.15 -7.39
N GLY A 89 31.14 0.65 -6.31
CA GLY A 89 31.28 1.38 -5.05
C GLY A 89 30.03 1.39 -4.17
N ASP A 90 29.13 0.40 -4.33
CA ASP A 90 27.88 0.24 -3.59
C ASP A 90 26.92 1.43 -3.73
N ILE A 91 26.95 2.09 -4.89
CA ILE A 91 26.09 3.24 -5.15
C ILE A 91 24.69 2.74 -5.55
N PRO A 92 23.62 3.10 -4.82
CA PRO A 92 22.26 2.65 -5.12
C PRO A 92 21.73 3.31 -6.39
N ARG A 93 21.09 2.51 -7.25
CA ARG A 93 20.56 2.88 -8.56
C ARG A 93 19.22 2.19 -8.77
N GLY A 94 18.51 2.59 -9.82
CA GLY A 94 17.26 1.95 -10.17
C GLY A 94 16.65 2.43 -11.47
N ALA A 95 15.63 1.71 -11.91
CA ALA A 95 14.85 2.01 -13.10
C ALA A 95 13.37 1.70 -12.84
N ILE A 96 12.50 2.63 -13.23
CA ILE A 96 11.05 2.46 -13.14
C ILE A 96 10.44 2.44 -14.54
N GLY A 97 9.30 1.78 -14.68
CA GLY A 97 8.56 1.83 -15.94
C GLY A 97 7.23 1.12 -15.89
N THR A 98 6.52 1.17 -17.00
CA THR A 98 5.20 0.56 -17.17
C THR A 98 5.18 -0.29 -18.42
N VAL A 99 4.53 -1.44 -18.34
CA VAL A 99 4.29 -2.36 -19.45
C VAL A 99 2.80 -2.61 -19.56
N GLU A 100 2.22 -2.28 -20.72
CA GLU A 100 0.88 -2.73 -21.09
C GLU A 100 0.95 -4.20 -21.52
N VAL A 101 0.11 -5.04 -20.94
CA VAL A 101 0.13 -6.47 -21.22
C VAL A 101 -0.74 -6.77 -22.44
N LYS A 102 -0.11 -7.31 -23.50
CA LYS A 102 -0.77 -7.70 -24.76
C LYS A 102 -0.43 -9.15 -25.08
N GLY A 103 -0.95 -10.07 -24.29
CA GLY A 103 -0.73 -11.50 -24.48
C GLY A 103 -0.48 -12.24 -23.17
N ARG A 104 0.03 -13.46 -23.31
CA ARG A 104 0.23 -14.39 -22.19
C ARG A 104 1.65 -14.31 -21.60
N LEU A 105 2.62 -13.93 -22.43
CA LEU A 105 4.02 -13.78 -22.07
C LEU A 105 4.43 -12.33 -22.26
N ILE A 106 5.13 -11.80 -21.26
CA ILE A 106 5.73 -10.46 -21.29
C ILE A 106 7.22 -10.59 -21.06
N GLU A 107 7.99 -9.93 -21.91
CA GLU A 107 9.43 -9.81 -21.76
C GLU A 107 9.81 -8.33 -21.85
N LYS A 108 10.55 -7.85 -20.86
CA LYS A 108 11.03 -6.46 -20.79
C LYS A 108 12.51 -6.46 -20.43
N LYS A 109 13.30 -5.93 -21.35
CA LYS A 109 14.69 -5.57 -21.10
C LYS A 109 14.77 -4.23 -20.38
N ILE A 110 15.49 -4.19 -19.27
CA ILE A 110 15.71 -3.01 -18.43
C ILE A 110 17.22 -2.73 -18.42
N THR A 111 17.61 -1.58 -18.95
CA THR A 111 19.03 -1.18 -19.01
C THR A 111 19.51 -0.66 -17.67
N LEU A 112 20.69 -1.12 -17.26
CA LEU A 112 21.40 -0.74 -16.05
C LEU A 112 22.31 0.45 -16.37
N GLY A 113 21.83 1.66 -16.07
CA GLY A 113 22.54 2.90 -16.34
C GLY A 113 21.62 4.01 -16.82
N THR A 114 22.18 5.00 -17.51
CA THR A 114 21.45 6.15 -18.04
C THR A 114 21.65 6.27 -19.53
N CYS A 115 20.54 6.29 -20.28
CA CYS A 115 20.54 6.53 -21.72
C CYS A 115 19.91 7.89 -22.00
N SER A 116 20.76 8.90 -22.22
CA SER A 116 20.36 10.19 -22.80
C SER A 116 20.78 10.20 -24.28
N ASP A 117 21.78 11.00 -24.67
CA ASP A 117 22.31 10.97 -26.04
C ASP A 117 23.18 9.73 -26.31
N VAL A 118 23.90 9.26 -25.29
CA VAL A 118 24.70 8.04 -25.28
C VAL A 118 24.38 7.27 -23.99
N CYS A 119 24.29 5.94 -24.09
CA CYS A 119 24.09 5.11 -22.90
C CYS A 119 25.39 5.00 -22.10
N HIS A 120 25.33 5.45 -20.85
CA HIS A 120 26.34 5.20 -19.83
C HIS A 120 25.84 4.06 -18.95
N TYR A 121 26.48 2.91 -19.07
CA TYR A 121 26.14 1.71 -18.31
C TYR A 121 26.82 1.73 -16.95
N ASP A 122 26.12 1.22 -15.94
CA ASP A 122 26.69 1.05 -14.61
C ASP A 122 27.53 -0.24 -14.55
N GLU A 123 28.68 -0.20 -13.87
CA GLU A 123 29.59 -1.35 -13.72
C GLU A 123 29.44 -2.03 -12.35
N ASN A 124 29.97 -3.25 -12.20
CA ASN A 124 29.99 -4.04 -10.96
C ASN A 124 28.62 -4.14 -10.27
N VAL A 125 27.58 -4.46 -11.04
CA VAL A 125 26.19 -4.44 -10.55
C VAL A 125 25.88 -5.60 -9.61
N THR A 126 25.40 -5.28 -8.41
CA THR A 126 25.03 -6.24 -7.35
C THR A 126 23.63 -5.95 -6.80
N ASP A 127 23.11 -6.85 -5.94
CA ASP A 127 21.86 -6.67 -5.20
C ASP A 127 20.63 -6.31 -6.07
N VAL A 128 20.54 -6.92 -7.25
CA VAL A 128 19.45 -6.66 -8.19
C VAL A 128 18.12 -7.19 -7.64
N LYS A 129 17.17 -6.30 -7.43
CA LYS A 129 15.81 -6.59 -6.95
C LYS A 129 14.78 -5.85 -7.80
N ILE A 130 13.65 -6.51 -8.07
CA ILE A 130 12.49 -5.91 -8.73
C ILE A 130 11.26 -5.98 -7.83
N ILE A 131 10.48 -4.92 -7.84
CA ILE A 131 9.13 -4.86 -7.29
C ILE A 131 8.17 -4.54 -8.43
N LEU A 132 7.11 -5.33 -8.55
CA LEU A 132 6.05 -5.13 -9.52
C LEU A 132 4.76 -4.74 -8.82
N LYS A 133 4.07 -3.76 -9.38
CA LYS A 133 2.66 -3.49 -9.12
C LYS A 133 1.86 -3.99 -10.34
N VAL A 134 1.13 -5.06 -10.14
CA VAL A 134 0.39 -5.81 -11.16
C VAL A 134 -1.08 -5.47 -11.07
N THR A 135 -1.65 -4.88 -12.12
CA THR A 135 -3.09 -4.63 -12.22
C THR A 135 -3.74 -5.76 -12.99
N LYS A 136 -4.63 -6.52 -12.36
CA LYS A 136 -5.34 -7.63 -13.00
C LYS A 136 -6.61 -7.17 -13.73
N THR A 137 -7.15 -8.04 -14.58
CA THR A 137 -8.40 -7.80 -15.33
C THR A 137 -9.63 -7.63 -14.43
N ASP A 138 -9.57 -8.12 -13.18
CA ASP A 138 -10.62 -7.92 -12.18
C ASP A 138 -10.51 -6.57 -11.45
N GLY A 139 -9.54 -5.73 -11.82
CA GLY A 139 -9.29 -4.41 -11.26
C GLY A 139 -8.45 -4.42 -9.98
N LYS A 140 -8.07 -5.59 -9.46
CA LYS A 140 -7.24 -5.67 -8.26
C LYS A 140 -5.78 -5.41 -8.56
N ILE A 141 -5.10 -4.84 -7.57
CA ILE A 141 -3.69 -4.51 -7.63
C ILE A 141 -2.92 -5.43 -6.68
N TYR A 142 -1.87 -6.04 -7.21
CA TYR A 142 -0.98 -6.94 -6.48
C TYR A 142 0.44 -6.41 -6.49
N GLN A 143 1.15 -6.58 -5.37
CA GLN A 143 2.59 -6.38 -5.29
C GLN A 143 3.31 -7.73 -5.37
N VAL A 144 4.31 -7.80 -6.26
CA VAL A 144 5.19 -8.97 -6.45
C VAL A 144 6.63 -8.52 -6.29
N GLU A 145 7.47 -9.31 -5.63
CA GLU A 145 8.88 -9.02 -5.45
C GLU A 145 9.74 -10.19 -5.90
N LYS A 146 10.87 -9.91 -6.55
CA LYS A 146 11.91 -10.92 -6.85
C LYS A 146 13.29 -10.30 -6.79
N ALA A 147 14.22 -10.99 -6.14
CA ALA A 147 15.66 -10.71 -6.24
C ALA A 147 16.28 -11.63 -7.29
N LEU A 148 17.27 -11.12 -8.03
CA LEU A 148 18.09 -11.94 -8.91
C LEU A 148 19.06 -12.77 -8.07
N GLU A 149 19.10 -14.07 -8.30
CA GLU A 149 20.12 -14.94 -7.73
C GLU A 149 21.41 -14.75 -8.56
N GLN A 150 22.44 -14.17 -7.94
CA GLN A 150 23.77 -13.94 -8.53
C GLN A 150 24.77 -15.03 -8.09
#